data_AF-A0A9P0HBI6-F1
#
_entry.id   AF-A0A9P0HBI6-F1
#
_cell.length_a   1.000
_cell.length_b   1.000
_cell.length_c   1.000
_cell.angle_alpha   90.00
_cell.angle_beta   90.00
_cell.angle_gamma   90.00
#
_symmetry.space_group_name_H-M   'P 1'
#
loop_
_entity.id
_entity.type
_entity.pdbx_description
1 polymer ?
#
loop_
_entity_poly.entity_id
_entity_poly.type
_entity_poly.pdbx_seq_one_letter_code
_entity_poly.pdbx_strand_id
1 'polypeptide(L)'
;MFGADALNFIFQNPLADTTVSIITKTAKILTKGADAFLPKPNQQPVQQIIKMDPEPLWKLAGRGGIFVKLAAISGSAAVVLGAYGAHTVLPDKDKDENAKVAFQTANRYHFFHTLALLGVPLCRYPAISGSLFILGLSLFSGTCYYYSITGDNRFRRLTPVGGTCLILGWIAMLF
;
A
#
# COMPACT_ATOMS: atom_id res chain seq x y z
N MET A 1 -40.93 -43.60 -60.69
CA MET A 1 -39.62 -43.01 -61.07
C MET A 1 -39.84 -41.65 -61.74
N PHE A 2 -40.65 -40.76 -61.15
CA PHE A 2 -41.05 -39.46 -61.74
C PHE A 2 -40.95 -38.27 -60.76
N GLY A 3 -40.65 -38.52 -59.47
CA GLY A 3 -40.61 -37.47 -58.44
C GLY A 3 -39.20 -36.94 -58.13
N ALA A 4 -38.15 -37.73 -58.37
CA ALA A 4 -36.76 -37.32 -58.10
C ALA A 4 -36.24 -36.31 -59.13
N ASP A 5 -36.65 -36.46 -60.38
CA ASP A 5 -36.20 -35.61 -61.49
C ASP A 5 -36.81 -34.20 -61.45
N ALA A 6 -38.04 -34.07 -60.93
CA ALA A 6 -38.71 -32.78 -60.75
C ALA A 6 -38.05 -31.92 -59.67
N LEU A 7 -37.60 -32.54 -58.57
CA LEU A 7 -36.85 -31.85 -57.51
C LEU A 7 -35.48 -31.36 -58.01
N ASN A 8 -34.77 -32.17 -58.79
CA ASN A 8 -33.51 -31.75 -59.41
C ASN A 8 -33.70 -30.57 -60.38
N PHE A 9 -34.78 -30.57 -61.17
CA PHE A 9 -35.10 -29.47 -62.09
C PHE A 9 -35.40 -28.14 -61.37
N ILE A 10 -36.00 -28.21 -60.18
CA ILE A 10 -36.25 -27.04 -59.34
C ILE A 10 -34.94 -26.49 -58.78
N PHE A 11 -33.96 -27.32 -58.41
CA PHE A 11 -32.70 -26.83 -57.82
C PHE A 11 -31.58 -26.51 -58.83
N GLN A 12 -31.73 -26.90 -60.10
CA GLN A 12 -30.73 -26.64 -61.16
C GLN A 12 -31.14 -25.54 -62.14
N ASN A 13 -32.32 -24.93 -61.96
CA ASN A 13 -32.80 -23.84 -62.81
C ASN A 13 -32.36 -22.47 -62.26
N PRO A 14 -31.70 -21.60 -63.05
CA PRO A 14 -31.27 -20.27 -62.61
C PRO A 14 -32.41 -19.37 -62.11
N LEU A 15 -33.66 -19.62 -62.53
CA LEU A 15 -34.83 -18.91 -61.99
C LEU A 15 -35.12 -19.30 -60.54
N ALA A 16 -34.89 -20.56 -60.17
CA ALA A 16 -35.12 -21.04 -58.82
C ALA A 16 -34.09 -20.49 -57.83
N ASP A 17 -32.82 -20.35 -58.23
CA ASP A 17 -31.81 -19.67 -57.42
C ASP A 17 -32.20 -18.22 -57.13
N THR A 18 -32.77 -17.54 -58.13
CA THR A 18 -33.28 -16.17 -57.98
C THR A 18 -34.45 -16.14 -57.00
N THR A 19 -35.43 -17.04 -57.15
CA THR A 19 -36.58 -17.16 -56.24
C THR A 19 -36.17 -17.49 -54.81
N VAL A 20 -35.26 -18.44 -54.61
CA VAL A 20 -34.72 -18.81 -53.28
C VAL A 20 -33.98 -17.62 -52.67
N SER A 21 -33.19 -16.88 -53.45
CA SER A 21 -32.48 -15.70 -52.95
C SER A 21 -33.44 -14.57 -52.53
N ILE A 22 -34.54 -14.36 -53.26
CA ILE A 22 -35.58 -13.36 -52.94
C ILE A 22 -36.35 -13.77 -51.69
N ILE A 23 -36.73 -15.05 -51.57
CA ILE A 23 -37.39 -15.58 -50.38
C ILE A 23 -36.48 -15.44 -49.17
N THR A 24 -35.20 -15.78 -49.31
CA THR A 24 -34.21 -15.69 -48.22
C THR A 24 -33.96 -14.24 -47.82
N LYS A 25 -33.86 -13.31 -48.78
CA LYS A 25 -33.73 -11.88 -48.50
C LYS A 25 -34.98 -11.31 -47.82
N THR A 26 -36.17 -11.66 -48.32
CA THR A 26 -37.44 -11.22 -47.74
C THR A 26 -37.62 -11.75 -46.33
N ALA A 27 -37.34 -13.04 -46.10
CA ALA A 27 -37.37 -13.64 -44.77
C ALA A 27 -36.40 -12.93 -43.81
N LYS A 28 -35.17 -12.62 -44.27
CA LYS A 28 -34.17 -11.91 -43.44
C LYS A 28 -34.56 -10.46 -43.13
N ILE A 29 -35.25 -9.79 -44.05
CA ILE A 29 -35.78 -8.44 -43.83
C ILE A 29 -36.95 -8.49 -42.84
N LEU A 30 -37.84 -9.47 -42.97
CA LEU A 30 -38.96 -9.68 -42.06
C LEU A 30 -38.47 -10.00 -40.63
N THR A 31 -37.47 -10.87 -40.48
CA THR A 31 -36.90 -11.18 -39.15
C THR A 31 -36.22 -9.96 -38.56
N LYS A 32 -35.44 -9.21 -39.34
CA LYS A 32 -34.78 -7.99 -38.87
C LYS A 32 -35.78 -6.87 -38.54
N GLY A 33 -36.90 -6.80 -39.26
CA GLY A 33 -38.02 -5.94 -38.95
C GLY A 33 -38.71 -6.36 -37.64
N ALA A 34 -38.95 -7.65 -37.45
CA ALA A 34 -39.49 -8.20 -36.20
C ALA A 34 -38.58 -7.89 -35.00
N ASP A 35 -37.26 -8.02 -35.14
CA ASP A 35 -36.27 -7.67 -34.11
C ASP A 35 -36.31 -6.18 -33.71
N ALA A 36 -36.87 -5.30 -34.55
CA ALA A 36 -37.08 -3.89 -34.24
C ALA A 36 -38.34 -3.62 -33.40
N PHE A 37 -39.34 -4.52 -33.46
CA PHE A 37 -40.59 -4.44 -32.70
C PHE A 37 -40.59 -5.30 -31.45
N LEU A 38 -39.69 -6.28 -31.34
CA LEU A 38 -39.47 -7.01 -30.10
C LEU A 38 -38.77 -6.10 -29.08
N PRO A 39 -39.28 -5.99 -27.84
CA PRO A 39 -38.58 -5.28 -26.79
C PRO A 39 -37.22 -5.95 -26.58
N LYS A 40 -36.14 -5.21 -26.86
CA LYS A 40 -34.78 -5.69 -26.60
C LYS A 40 -34.69 -6.07 -25.12
N PRO A 41 -34.19 -7.26 -24.76
CA PRO A 41 -34.01 -7.62 -23.37
C PRO A 41 -33.19 -6.52 -22.69
N ASN A 42 -33.61 -6.10 -21.49
CA ASN A 42 -33.04 -4.97 -20.79
C ASN A 42 -31.53 -5.18 -20.61
N GLN A 43 -30.73 -4.54 -21.47
CA GLN A 43 -29.29 -4.44 -21.32
C GLN A 43 -29.01 -3.41 -20.23
N GLN A 44 -29.41 -3.71 -18.99
CA GLN A 44 -28.80 -3.03 -17.86
C GLN A 44 -27.30 -3.29 -17.99
N PRO A 45 -26.43 -2.28 -17.84
CA PRO A 45 -25.00 -2.54 -17.77
C PRO A 45 -24.82 -3.52 -16.61
N VAL A 46 -24.56 -4.78 -16.94
CA VAL A 46 -24.19 -5.79 -15.95
C VAL A 46 -23.00 -5.16 -15.26
N GLN A 47 -23.19 -4.71 -14.01
CA GLN A 47 -22.09 -4.18 -13.21
C GLN A 47 -21.04 -5.28 -13.25
N GLN A 48 -19.98 -5.06 -14.02
CA GLN A 48 -18.82 -5.92 -13.96
C GLN A 48 -18.33 -5.73 -12.53
N ILE A 49 -18.69 -6.65 -11.65
CA ILE A 49 -18.02 -6.81 -10.38
C ILE A 49 -16.61 -7.15 -10.81
N ILE A 50 -15.75 -6.13 -10.87
CA ILE A 50 -14.32 -6.33 -11.03
C ILE A 50 -13.94 -7.13 -9.78
N LYS A 51 -13.92 -8.45 -9.90
CA LYS A 51 -13.21 -9.31 -8.96
C LYS A 51 -11.76 -8.92 -9.13
N MET A 52 -11.33 -7.93 -8.36
CA MET A 52 -9.93 -7.78 -8.04
C MET A 52 -9.58 -9.07 -7.32
N ASP A 53 -8.75 -9.92 -7.93
CA ASP A 53 -8.10 -10.98 -7.16
C ASP A 53 -7.45 -10.31 -5.94
N PRO A 54 -7.62 -10.84 -4.71
CA PRO A 54 -7.06 -10.22 -3.54
C PRO A 54 -5.55 -10.12 -3.74
N GLU A 55 -5.05 -8.90 -3.97
CA GLU A 55 -3.61 -8.68 -4.00
C GLU A 55 -3.06 -9.21 -2.68
N PRO A 56 -2.08 -10.12 -2.71
CA PRO A 56 -1.65 -10.76 -1.49
C PRO A 56 -1.09 -9.72 -0.52
N LEU A 57 -1.41 -9.84 0.77
CA LEU A 57 -1.10 -8.84 1.80
C LEU A 57 0.39 -8.44 1.83
N TRP A 58 1.29 -9.35 1.46
CA TRP A 58 2.73 -9.08 1.38
C TRP A 58 3.12 -8.08 0.28
N LYS A 59 2.35 -7.95 -0.81
CA LYS A 59 2.57 -6.92 -1.83
C LYS A 59 2.18 -5.52 -1.36
N LEU A 60 1.13 -5.41 -0.54
CA LEU A 60 0.76 -4.15 0.12
C LEU A 60 1.83 -3.73 1.13
N ALA A 61 2.40 -4.71 1.86
CA ALA A 61 3.53 -4.48 2.76
C ALA A 61 4.79 -3.97 2.04
N GLY A 62 4.97 -4.31 0.75
CA GLY A 62 6.12 -3.88 -0.05
C GLY A 62 6.21 -2.37 -0.27
N ARG A 63 5.07 -1.67 -0.35
CA ARG A 63 5.01 -0.24 -0.68
C ARG A 63 5.44 0.69 0.46
N GLY A 64 5.43 0.19 1.71
CA GLY A 64 5.99 0.85 2.90
C GLY A 64 7.21 0.12 3.50
N GLY A 65 7.75 -0.88 2.79
CA GLY A 65 8.77 -1.78 3.33
C GLY A 65 10.08 -1.09 3.73
N ILE A 66 10.39 0.08 3.18
CA ILE A 66 11.57 0.86 3.58
C ILE A 66 11.47 1.35 5.03
N PHE A 67 10.30 1.80 5.48
CA PHE A 67 10.11 2.28 6.85
C PHE A 67 10.16 1.13 7.85
N VAL A 68 9.63 -0.05 7.48
CA VAL A 68 9.75 -1.26 8.30
C VAL A 68 11.21 -1.68 8.46
N LYS A 69 12.02 -1.63 7.40
CA LYS A 69 13.47 -1.91 7.48
C LYS A 69 14.18 -0.92 8.38
N LEU A 70 13.86 0.37 8.27
CA LEU A 70 14.45 1.42 9.12
C LEU A 70 14.01 1.25 10.59
N ALA A 71 12.76 0.88 10.84
CA ALA A 71 12.28 0.54 12.18
C ALA A 71 13.00 -0.69 12.74
N ALA A 72 13.26 -1.72 11.94
CA ALA A 72 14.02 -2.90 12.36
C ALA A 72 15.47 -2.54 12.75
N ILE A 73 16.15 -1.75 11.92
CA ILE A 73 17.51 -1.25 12.23
C ILE A 73 17.49 -0.41 13.51
N SER A 74 16.57 0.55 13.59
CA SER A 74 16.43 1.41 14.77
C SER A 74 16.14 0.62 16.04
N GLY A 75 15.26 -0.38 15.96
CA GLY A 75 14.91 -1.24 17.09
C GLY A 75 16.07 -2.09 17.55
N SER A 76 16.86 -2.63 16.62
CA SER A 76 18.08 -3.35 16.96
C SER A 76 19.09 -2.43 17.69
N ALA A 77 19.25 -1.19 17.23
CA ALA A 77 20.10 -0.20 17.89
C ALA A 77 19.58 0.14 19.30
N ALA A 78 18.27 0.32 19.47
CA ALA A 78 17.65 0.59 20.77
C ALA A 78 17.87 -0.56 21.76
N VAL A 79 17.80 -1.83 21.31
CA VAL A 79 18.10 -2.99 22.15
C VAL A 79 19.57 -3.02 22.57
N VAL A 80 20.49 -2.81 21.63
CA VAL A 80 21.94 -2.79 21.92
C VAL A 80 22.27 -1.66 22.91
N LEU A 81 21.76 -0.45 22.66
CA LEU A 81 21.98 0.70 23.55
C LEU A 81 21.30 0.50 24.91
N GLY A 82 20.10 -0.08 24.95
CA GLY A 82 19.42 -0.42 26.19
C GLY A 82 20.21 -1.42 27.04
N ALA A 83 20.73 -2.48 26.41
CA ALA A 83 21.58 -3.47 27.08
C ALA A 83 22.88 -2.83 27.59
N TYR A 84 23.53 -2.00 26.77
CA TYR A 84 24.70 -1.23 27.17
C TYR A 84 24.41 -0.34 28.38
N GLY A 85 23.32 0.45 28.32
CA GLY A 85 22.90 1.31 29.42
C GLY A 85 22.74 0.56 30.74
N ALA A 86 22.05 -0.57 30.71
CA ALA A 86 21.80 -1.39 31.90
C ALA A 86 23.07 -1.99 32.52
N HIS A 87 24.06 -2.37 31.71
CA HIS A 87 25.26 -3.06 32.19
C HIS A 87 26.44 -2.12 32.46
N THR A 88 26.55 -0.99 31.76
CA THR A 88 27.72 -0.10 31.85
C THR A 88 27.37 1.29 32.39
N VAL A 89 26.28 1.91 31.94
CA VAL A 89 26.01 3.33 32.26
C VAL A 89 25.31 3.50 33.60
N LEU A 90 24.33 2.66 33.91
CA LEU A 90 23.54 2.78 35.15
C LEU A 90 24.29 2.32 36.41
N PRO A 91 25.05 1.20 36.40
CA PRO A 91 25.77 0.73 37.59
C PRO A 91 27.01 1.55 37.93
N ASP A 92 27.52 2.33 36.97
CA ASP A 92 28.73 3.14 37.14
C ASP A 92 28.47 4.28 38.13
N LYS A 93 29.13 4.23 39.29
CA LYS A 93 28.95 5.19 40.38
C LYS A 93 29.62 6.54 40.09
N ASP A 94 30.58 6.58 39.17
CA ASP A 94 31.37 7.77 38.88
C ASP A 94 30.69 8.68 37.83
N LYS A 95 29.63 8.20 37.19
CA LYS A 95 28.84 8.97 36.22
C LYS A 95 27.82 9.89 36.89
N ASP A 96 27.72 11.10 36.35
CA ASP A 96 26.70 12.09 36.71
C ASP A 96 25.28 11.50 36.60
N GLU A 97 24.48 11.74 37.63
CA GLU A 97 23.11 11.23 37.72
C GLU A 97 22.25 11.78 36.56
N ASN A 98 22.50 13.03 36.15
CA ASN A 98 21.78 13.62 35.01
C ASN A 98 22.09 12.88 33.69
N ALA A 99 23.33 12.41 33.51
CA ALA A 99 23.73 11.65 32.35
C ALA A 99 23.04 10.28 32.31
N LYS A 100 22.86 9.62 33.47
CA LYS A 100 22.10 8.37 33.58
C LYS A 100 20.63 8.55 33.24
N VAL A 101 19.99 9.59 33.79
CA VAL A 101 18.59 9.93 33.50
C VAL A 101 18.41 10.28 32.01
N ALA A 102 19.35 11.02 31.42
CA ALA A 102 19.35 11.32 30.00
C ALA A 102 19.47 10.05 29.14
N PHE A 103 20.33 9.10 29.52
CA PHE A 103 20.46 7.81 28.83
C PHE A 103 19.15 7.02 28.86
N GLN A 104 18.53 6.88 30.04
CA GLN A 104 17.27 6.13 30.18
C GLN A 104 16.15 6.79 29.38
N THR A 105 16.08 8.12 29.40
CA THR A 105 15.10 8.88 28.64
C THR A 105 15.32 8.70 27.14
N ALA A 106 16.57 8.81 26.66
CA ALA A 106 16.93 8.59 25.27
C ALA A 106 16.48 7.21 24.79
N ASN A 107 16.76 6.17 25.58
CA ASN A 107 16.43 4.78 25.26
C ASN A 107 14.93 4.52 25.24
N ARG A 108 14.20 5.04 26.23
CA ARG A 108 12.75 4.91 26.28
C ARG A 108 12.08 5.58 25.08
N TYR A 109 12.51 6.78 24.73
CA TYR A 109 12.01 7.48 23.55
C TYR A 109 12.44 6.78 22.26
N HIS A 110 13.64 6.20 22.21
CA HIS A 110 14.14 5.45 21.05
C HIS A 110 13.20 4.27 20.74
N PHE A 111 12.86 3.47 21.76
CA PHE A 111 11.92 2.36 21.59
C PHE A 111 10.53 2.81 21.17
N PHE A 112 9.92 3.77 21.87
CA PHE A 112 8.53 4.18 21.56
C PHE A 112 8.39 4.73 20.13
N HIS A 113 9.35 5.54 19.68
CA HIS A 113 9.28 6.12 18.33
C HIS A 113 9.72 5.13 17.25
N THR A 114 10.50 4.10 17.60
CA THR A 114 10.76 2.98 16.68
C THR A 114 9.49 2.17 16.45
N LEU A 115 8.72 1.90 17.51
CA LEU A 115 7.43 1.21 17.37
C LEU A 115 6.44 2.05 16.55
N ALA A 116 6.42 3.37 16.77
CA ALA A 116 5.65 4.30 15.92
C ALA A 116 6.10 4.23 14.45
N LEU A 117 7.41 4.22 14.19
CA LEU A 117 7.99 4.09 12.85
C LEU A 117 7.58 2.77 12.15
N LEU A 118 7.40 1.69 12.91
CA LEU A 118 6.88 0.42 12.38
C LEU A 118 5.43 0.57 11.89
N GLY A 119 4.63 1.43 12.53
CA GLY A 119 3.24 1.73 12.16
C GLY A 119 3.09 2.70 10.98
N VAL A 120 4.14 3.43 10.59
CA VAL A 120 4.11 4.44 9.51
C VAL A 120 3.57 3.93 8.16
N PRO A 121 3.86 2.69 7.70
CA PRO A 121 3.30 2.15 6.46
C PRO A 121 1.76 2.13 6.41
N LEU A 122 1.09 2.22 7.55
CA LEU A 122 -0.37 2.23 7.66
C LEU A 122 -0.98 3.62 7.48
N CYS A 123 -0.18 4.68 7.50
CA CYS A 123 -0.64 6.06 7.38
C CYS A 123 -0.91 6.46 5.92
N ARG A 124 -1.72 7.52 5.72
CA ARG A 124 -1.99 8.08 4.39
C ARG A 124 -0.73 8.65 3.73
N TYR A 125 0.14 9.29 4.53
CA TYR A 125 1.36 9.95 4.10
C TYR A 125 2.61 9.38 4.80
N PRO A 126 3.00 8.13 4.48
CA PRO A 126 4.09 7.43 5.19
C PRO A 126 5.45 8.13 5.02
N ALA A 127 5.68 8.78 3.88
CA ALA A 127 6.94 9.48 3.61
C ALA A 127 7.19 10.68 4.56
N ILE A 128 6.14 11.43 4.88
CA ILE A 128 6.24 12.61 5.74
C ILE A 128 6.40 12.17 7.19
N SER A 129 5.51 11.31 7.68
CA SER A 129 5.58 10.83 9.06
C SER A 129 6.87 10.03 9.33
N GLY A 130 7.26 9.15 8.41
CA GLY A 130 8.47 8.35 8.54
C GLY A 130 9.75 9.20 8.56
N SER A 131 9.87 10.18 7.65
CA SER A 131 11.05 11.06 7.63
C SER A 131 11.16 11.92 8.90
N LEU A 132 10.04 12.44 9.41
CA LEU A 132 9.98 13.19 10.68
C LEU A 132 10.39 12.32 11.88
N PHE A 133 9.92 11.08 11.94
CA PHE A 133 10.35 10.15 13.00
C PHE A 133 11.83 9.83 12.92
N ILE A 134 12.37 9.50 11.75
CA ILE A 134 13.79 9.16 11.59
C ILE A 134 14.68 10.34 11.97
N LEU A 135 14.34 11.54 11.49
CA LEU A 135 15.08 12.76 11.81
C LEU A 135 14.97 13.10 13.30
N GLY A 136 13.76 13.06 13.85
CA GLY A 136 13.51 13.31 15.26
C GLY A 136 14.23 12.33 16.18
N LEU A 137 14.26 11.05 15.82
CA LEU A 137 14.92 9.99 16.59
C LEU A 137 16.43 10.18 16.61
N SER A 138 17.00 10.46 15.44
CA SER A 138 18.44 10.70 15.29
C SER A 138 18.89 11.93 16.07
N LEU A 139 18.12 13.03 16.00
CA LEU A 139 18.44 14.27 16.70
C LEU A 139 18.15 14.21 18.20
N PHE A 140 17.02 13.64 18.62
CA PHE A 140 16.63 13.59 20.03
C PHE A 140 17.41 12.49 20.77
N SER A 141 17.21 11.23 20.40
CA SER A 141 17.85 10.10 21.10
C SER A 141 19.35 10.09 20.86
N GLY A 142 19.82 10.36 19.64
CA GLY A 142 21.26 10.37 19.33
C GLY A 142 22.05 11.41 20.13
N THR A 143 21.52 12.63 20.28
CA THR A 143 22.21 13.68 21.06
C THR A 143 22.19 13.40 22.56
N CYS A 144 21.11 12.83 23.08
CA CYS A 144 21.02 12.41 24.48
C CYS A 144 21.99 11.25 24.78
N TYR A 145 22.12 10.27 23.87
CA TYR A 145 23.12 9.21 24.02
C TYR A 145 24.54 9.77 24.00
N TYR A 146 24.85 10.67 23.07
CA TYR A 146 26.16 11.32 23.01
C TYR A 146 26.50 12.04 24.32
N TYR A 147 25.57 12.86 24.83
CA TYR A 147 25.74 13.56 26.10
C TYR A 147 25.95 12.57 27.26
N SER A 148 25.17 11.49 27.32
CA SER A 148 25.26 10.53 28.42
C SER A 148 26.54 9.70 28.44
N ILE A 149 27.20 9.51 27.30
CA ILE A 149 28.44 8.73 27.18
C ILE A 149 29.66 9.65 27.34
N THR A 150 29.66 10.82 26.68
CA THR A 150 30.82 11.73 26.63
C THR A 150 30.79 12.78 27.75
N GLY A 151 29.62 13.07 28.32
CA GLY A 151 29.43 14.18 29.27
C GLY A 151 29.43 15.57 28.62
N ASP A 152 29.62 15.66 27.30
CA ASP A 152 29.74 16.94 26.57
C ASP A 152 28.35 17.46 26.14
N ASN A 153 28.04 18.70 26.56
CA ASN A 153 26.75 19.36 26.35
C ASN A 153 26.65 20.12 25.00
N ARG A 154 27.67 20.11 24.16
CA ARG A 154 27.69 20.91 22.91
C ARG A 154 26.48 20.68 21.99
N PHE A 155 26.00 19.44 21.88
CA PHE A 155 24.90 19.08 20.99
C PHE A 155 23.51 19.15 21.63
N ARG A 156 23.41 19.54 22.91
CA ARG A 156 22.14 19.55 23.65
C ARG A 156 21.10 20.54 23.10
N ARG A 157 21.53 21.54 22.32
CA ARG A 157 20.63 22.46 21.61
C ARG A 157 19.85 21.81 20.46
N LEU A 158 20.31 20.67 19.95
CA LEU A 158 19.61 19.94 18.88
C LEU A 158 18.47 19.07 19.40
N THR A 159 18.53 18.65 20.66
CA THR A 159 17.50 17.84 21.33
C THR A 159 16.08 18.41 21.22
N PRO A 160 15.81 19.71 21.52
CA PRO A 160 14.45 20.27 21.35
C PRO A 160 13.97 20.26 19.90
N VAL A 161 14.86 20.46 18.93
CA VAL A 161 14.52 20.38 17.49
C VAL A 161 14.09 18.95 17.14
N GLY A 162 14.83 17.95 17.63
CA GLY A 162 14.46 16.55 17.48
C GLY A 162 13.10 16.23 18.10
N GLY A 163 12.83 16.75 19.31
CA GLY A 163 11.53 16.61 19.97
C GLY A 163 10.37 17.18 19.15
N THR A 164 10.55 18.36 18.56
CA THR A 164 9.56 18.96 17.66
C THR A 164 9.31 18.08 16.43
N CYS A 165 10.36 17.52 15.82
CA CYS A 165 10.20 16.58 14.70
C CYS A 165 9.40 15.34 15.11
N LEU A 166 9.62 14.78 16.30
CA LEU A 166 8.84 13.65 16.79
C LEU A 166 7.36 13.99 16.98
N ILE A 167 7.06 15.17 17.55
CA ILE A 167 5.68 15.67 17.70
C ILE A 167 5.00 15.81 16.33
N LEU A 168 5.68 16.45 15.37
CA LEU A 168 5.16 16.59 14.01
C LEU A 168 4.99 15.25 13.31
N GLY A 169 5.88 14.27 13.58
CA GLY A 169 5.77 12.90 13.05
C GLY A 169 4.50 12.21 13.49
N TRP A 170 4.12 12.34 14.76
CA TRP A 170 2.85 11.84 15.30
C TRP A 170 1.65 12.58 14.71
N ILE A 171 1.69 13.91 14.62
CA ILE A 171 0.61 14.69 14.01
C ILE A 171 0.42 14.29 12.54
N ALA A 172 1.51 14.03 11.81
CA ALA A 172 1.45 13.60 10.42
C ALA A 172 0.81 12.21 10.25
N MET A 173 0.75 11.36 11.30
CA MET A 173 0.03 10.08 11.25
C MET A 173 -1.50 10.24 11.31
N LEU A 174 -1.99 11.40 11.76
CA LEU A 174 -3.43 11.67 11.90
C LEU A 174 -4.14 11.76 10.54
N PHE A 175 -3.41 12.20 9.51
CA PHE A 175 -3.93 12.49 8.17
C PHE A 175 -3.64 11.36 7.18
#